data_AF-A0A7X8YW21-F1
#
_entry.id   AF-A0A7X8YW21-F1
#
_cell.length_a   1.000
_cell.length_b   1.000
_cell.length_c   1.000
_cell.angle_alpha   90.00
_cell.angle_beta   90.00
_cell.angle_gamma   90.00
#
_symmetry.space_group_name_H-M   'P 1'
#
loop_
_entity.id
_entity.type
_entity.pdbx_description
1 polymer ?
#
loop_
_entity_poly.entity_id
_entity_poly.type
_entity_poly.pdbx_seq_one_letter_code
_entity_poly.pdbx_strand_id
1 'polypeptide(L)'
;MNKALVISGIACIAVGLAVLVLLSVLWSSGPNARFAVGDMDRHFIEKMIPHHQMGVMMARMVLSRTDRPEIEELAPSIISTQTDEIEQMRA
;
A
#
# COMPACT_ATOMS: atom_id res chain seq x y z
N MET A 1 -7.64 -25.32 51.48
CA MET A 1 -7.96 -25.38 50.04
C MET A 1 -7.01 -26.35 49.35
N ASN A 2 -7.56 -27.33 48.64
CA ASN A 2 -6.78 -28.46 48.11
C ASN A 2 -5.93 -27.98 46.93
N LYS A 3 -4.60 -28.07 47.05
CA LYS A 3 -3.64 -27.64 46.02
C LYS A 3 -3.95 -28.23 44.64
N ALA A 4 -4.50 -29.44 44.59
CA ALA A 4 -4.96 -30.11 43.38
C ALA A 4 -6.09 -29.37 42.63
N LEU A 5 -7.01 -28.73 43.36
CA LEU A 5 -8.13 -27.97 42.77
C LEU A 5 -7.62 -26.68 42.09
N VAL A 6 -6.60 -26.04 42.68
CA VAL A 6 -5.98 -24.81 42.14
C VAL A 6 -5.16 -25.11 40.88
N ILE A 7 -4.40 -26.21 40.88
CA ILE A 7 -3.57 -26.63 39.72
C ILE A 7 -4.45 -27.01 38.52
N SER A 8 -5.56 -27.72 38.75
CA SER A 8 -6.53 -28.07 37.70
C SER A 8 -7.17 -26.83 37.08
N GLY A 9 -7.55 -25.83 37.90
CA GLY A 9 -8.09 -24.56 37.41
C GLY A 9 -7.10 -23.77 36.55
N ILE A 10 -5.82 -23.70 36.94
CA ILE A 10 -4.77 -23.01 36.17
C ILE A 10 -4.50 -23.74 34.85
N ALA A 11 -4.46 -25.07 34.85
CA ALA A 11 -4.25 -25.88 33.65
C ALA A 11 -5.37 -25.68 32.60
N CYS A 12 -6.63 -25.63 33.04
CA CYS A 12 -7.77 -25.37 32.14
C CYS A 12 -7.72 -23.97 31.51
N ILE A 13 -7.29 -22.95 32.26
CA ILE A 13 -7.13 -21.58 31.74
C ILE A 13 -6.00 -21.54 30.70
N ALA A 14 -4.87 -22.19 30.97
CA ALA A 14 -3.74 -22.24 30.04
C ALA A 14 -4.09 -22.96 28.74
N VAL A 15 -4.81 -24.08 28.81
CA VAL A 15 -5.30 -24.82 27.63
C VAL A 15 -6.33 -24.00 26.85
N GLY A 16 -7.26 -23.35 27.55
CA GLY A 16 -8.25 -22.46 26.92
C GLY A 16 -7.61 -21.28 26.18
N LEU A 17 -6.60 -20.64 26.78
CA LEU A 17 -5.84 -19.57 26.14
C LEU A 17 -5.04 -20.07 24.94
N ALA A 18 -4.41 -21.25 25.05
CA ALA A 18 -3.68 -21.85 23.93
C ALA A 18 -4.61 -22.17 22.76
N VAL A 19 -5.81 -22.70 23.03
CA VAL A 19 -6.82 -22.98 22.00
C VAL A 19 -7.35 -21.70 21.36
N LEU A 20 -7.58 -20.64 22.14
CA LEU A 20 -8.00 -19.34 21.61
C LEU A 20 -6.93 -18.68 20.73
N VAL A 21 -5.65 -18.78 21.12
CA VAL A 21 -4.52 -18.32 20.31
C VAL A 21 -4.37 -19.17 19.03
N LEU A 22 -4.57 -20.49 19.12
CA LEU A 22 -4.52 -21.37 17.95
C LEU A 22 -5.67 -21.09 16.98
N LEU A 23 -6.88 -20.85 17.50
CA LEU A 23 -8.07 -20.48 16.74
C LEU A 23 -7.90 -19.11 16.05
N SER A 24 -7.25 -18.14 16.69
CA SER A 24 -7.01 -16.82 16.09
C SER A 24 -5.98 -16.88 14.94
N VAL A 25 -4.95 -17.74 15.06
CA VAL A 25 -3.97 -18.00 14.00
C VAL A 25 -4.59 -18.78 12.84
N LEU A 26 -5.50 -19.72 13.12
CA LEU A 26 -6.24 -20.44 12.08
C LEU A 26 -7.23 -19.53 11.34
N TRP A 27 -7.90 -18.60 12.04
CA TRP A 27 -8.83 -17.63 11.44
C TRP A 27 -8.12 -16.56 10.61
N SER A 28 -6.93 -16.11 11.02
CA SER A 28 -6.14 -15.13 10.27
C SER A 28 -5.51 -15.67 8.99
N SER A 29 -5.50 -16.99 8.81
CA SER A 29 -4.97 -17.69 7.63
C SER A 29 -6.03 -17.96 6.54
N GLY A 30 -7.19 -17.28 6.60
CA GLY A 30 -8.26 -17.41 5.61
C GLY A 30 -7.84 -17.01 4.18
N PRO A 31 -8.58 -17.45 3.14
CA PRO A 31 -8.19 -17.38 1.73
C PRO A 31 -8.12 -15.95 1.12
N ASN A 32 -8.26 -14.90 1.93
CA ASN A 32 -8.32 -13.51 1.48
C ASN A 32 -6.94 -12.83 1.40
N ALA A 33 -5.85 -13.56 1.60
CA ALA A 33 -4.48 -13.05 1.49
C ALA A 33 -3.95 -13.04 0.04
N ARG A 34 -4.72 -12.54 -0.93
CA ARG A 34 -4.33 -12.53 -2.36
C ARG A 34 -4.50 -11.18 -3.05
N PHE A 35 -4.02 -10.13 -2.39
CA PHE A 35 -3.30 -9.08 -3.11
C PHE A 35 -1.84 -9.22 -2.71
N ALA A 36 -1.10 -10.04 -3.45
CA ALA A 36 0.35 -10.07 -3.28
C ALA A 36 0.85 -8.64 -3.54
N VAL A 37 1.81 -8.14 -2.74
CA VAL A 37 2.34 -6.77 -2.89
C VAL A 37 2.72 -6.46 -4.34
N GLY A 38 3.29 -7.44 -5.06
CA GLY A 38 3.61 -7.30 -6.49
C GLY A 38 2.41 -7.14 -7.43
N ASP A 39 1.24 -7.68 -7.10
CA ASP A 39 0.01 -7.43 -7.87
C ASP A 39 -0.50 -5.99 -7.67
N MET A 40 -0.31 -5.43 -6.48
CA MET A 40 -0.66 -4.04 -6.19
C MET A 40 0.30 -3.07 -6.90
N ASP A 41 1.61 -3.33 -6.83
CA ASP A 41 2.62 -2.48 -7.48
C ASP A 41 2.46 -2.50 -9.01
N ARG A 42 2.19 -3.67 -9.60
CA ARG A 42 1.91 -3.78 -11.04
C ARG A 42 0.70 -2.92 -11.42
N HIS A 43 -0.41 -3.06 -10.70
CA HIS A 43 -1.62 -2.28 -11.01
C HIS A 43 -1.41 -0.78 -10.81
N PHE A 44 -0.65 -0.39 -9.79
CA PHE A 44 -0.28 1.00 -9.58
C PHE A 44 0.50 1.56 -10.79
N ILE A 45 1.55 0.85 -11.22
CA ILE A 45 2.41 1.26 -12.35
C ILE A 45 1.61 1.33 -13.67
N GLU A 46 0.77 0.32 -13.94
CA GLU A 46 -0.09 0.29 -15.13
C GLU A 46 -1.01 1.51 -15.24
N LYS A 47 -1.40 2.09 -14.11
CA LYS A 47 -2.24 3.30 -14.06
C LYS A 47 -1.42 4.58 -14.01
N MET A 48 -0.28 4.59 -13.32
CA MET A 48 0.49 5.82 -13.10
C MET A 48 1.29 6.24 -14.33
N ILE A 49 1.79 5.30 -15.15
CA ILE A 49 2.45 5.67 -16.42
C ILE A 49 1.54 6.56 -17.31
N PRO A 50 0.31 6.14 -17.69
CA PRO A 50 -0.54 6.97 -18.53
C PRO A 50 -1.07 8.22 -17.80
N HIS A 51 -1.28 8.16 -16.48
CA HIS A 51 -1.66 9.33 -15.69
C HIS A 51 -0.59 10.42 -15.74
N HIS A 52 0.68 10.06 -15.54
CA HIS A 52 1.82 10.98 -15.63
C HIS A 52 2.05 11.48 -17.05
N GLN A 53 1.86 10.65 -18.07
CA GLN A 53 1.93 11.11 -19.46
C GLN A 53 0.91 12.22 -19.75
N MET A 54 -0.31 12.10 -19.23
CA MET A 54 -1.31 13.17 -19.31
C MET A 54 -0.84 14.41 -18.56
N GLY A 55 -0.30 14.27 -17.35
CA GLY A 55 0.25 15.37 -16.56
C GLY A 55 1.34 16.16 -17.30
N VAL A 56 2.32 15.45 -17.88
CA VAL A 56 3.38 16.03 -18.71
C VAL A 56 2.81 16.76 -19.92
N MET A 57 1.84 16.16 -20.63
CA MET A 57 1.19 16.79 -21.77
C MET A 57 0.50 18.10 -21.38
N MET A 58 -0.23 18.12 -20.25
CA MET A 58 -0.92 19.32 -19.76
C MET A 58 0.06 20.40 -19.31
N ALA A 59 1.14 20.00 -18.62
CA ALA A 59 2.20 20.92 -18.20
C ALA A 59 2.93 21.55 -19.39
N ARG A 60 3.15 20.81 -20.49
CA ARG A 60 3.67 21.40 -21.73
C ARG A 60 2.68 22.36 -22.38
N MET A 61 1.40 22.03 -22.37
CA MET A 61 0.36 22.87 -22.97
C MET A 61 0.19 24.20 -22.22
N VAL A 62 0.25 24.18 -20.89
CA VAL A 62 -0.01 25.37 -20.06
C VAL A 62 1.06 26.45 -20.24
N LEU A 63 2.31 26.08 -20.51
CA LEU A 63 3.41 27.03 -20.76
C LEU A 63 3.16 27.97 -21.95
N SER A 64 2.31 27.56 -22.91
CA SER A 64 1.92 28.40 -24.05
C SER A 64 0.63 29.21 -23.83
N ARG A 65 0.01 29.08 -22.65
CA ARG A 65 -1.35 29.58 -22.36
C ARG A 65 -1.46 30.36 -21.05
N THR A 66 -0.40 30.39 -20.25
CA THR A 66 -0.38 31.05 -18.95
C THR A 66 0.46 32.31 -19.03
N ASP A 67 0.02 33.34 -18.32
CA ASP A 67 0.82 34.54 -17.99
C ASP A 67 1.08 34.61 -16.47
N ARG A 68 0.79 33.52 -15.74
CA ARG A 68 0.96 33.44 -14.28
C ARG A 68 2.37 32.91 -13.95
N PRO A 69 3.25 33.71 -13.31
CA PRO A 69 4.62 33.30 -13.02
C PRO A 69 4.71 32.00 -12.21
N GLU A 70 3.78 31.77 -11.30
CA GLU A 70 3.76 30.57 -10.45
C GLU A 70 3.52 29.30 -11.27
N ILE A 71 2.77 29.41 -12.37
CA ILE A 71 2.53 28.30 -13.29
C ILE A 71 3.74 28.07 -14.21
N GLU A 72 4.40 29.14 -14.65
CA GLU A 72 5.62 29.06 -15.44
C GLU A 72 6.77 28.37 -14.67
N GLU A 73 6.82 28.53 -13.35
CA GLU A 73 7.77 27.84 -12.47
C GLU A 73 7.38 26.39 -12.17
N LEU A 74 6.08 26.12 -11.98
CA LEU A 74 5.59 24.78 -11.63
C LEU A 74 5.61 23.80 -12.81
N ALA A 75 5.24 24.24 -14.01
CA ALA A 75 5.10 23.33 -15.16
C ALA A 75 6.40 22.59 -15.53
N PRO A 76 7.57 23.24 -15.58
CA PRO A 76 8.85 22.56 -15.82
C PRO A 76 9.16 21.51 -14.77
N SER A 77 8.84 21.77 -13.50
CA SER A 77 9.02 20.82 -12.41
C SER A 77 8.13 19.58 -12.58
N ILE A 78 6.86 19.77 -12.96
CA ILE A 78 5.96 18.65 -13.29
C ILE A 78 6.51 17.84 -14.46
N ILE A 79 6.96 18.51 -15.53
CA ILE A 79 7.51 17.84 -16.72
C ILE A 79 8.73 16.98 -16.35
N SER A 80 9.69 17.54 -15.60
CA SER A 80 10.91 16.82 -15.20
C SER A 80 10.57 15.63 -14.32
N THR A 81 9.95 15.86 -13.16
CA THR A 81 9.71 14.82 -12.16
C THR A 81 8.84 13.69 -12.71
N GLN A 82 7.77 14.00 -13.43
CA GLN A 82 6.89 12.95 -13.95
C GLN A 82 7.51 12.19 -15.12
N THR A 83 8.42 12.81 -15.90
CA THR A 83 9.18 12.08 -16.93
C THR A 83 10.14 11.08 -16.28
N ASP A 84 10.86 11.51 -15.24
CA ASP A 84 11.78 10.65 -14.50
C ASP A 84 11.04 9.49 -13.81
N GLU A 85 9.88 9.75 -13.21
CA GLU A 85 9.04 8.71 -12.60
C GLU A 85 8.49 7.72 -13.63
N ILE A 86 8.15 8.16 -14.85
CA ILE A 86 7.78 7.26 -15.95
C ILE A 86 8.95 6.32 -16.31
N GLU A 87 10.18 6.84 -16.34
CA GLU A 87 11.37 6.01 -16.62
C GLU A 87 11.61 5.00 -15.51
N GLN A 88 11.51 5.41 -14.25
CA GLN A 88 11.62 4.51 -13.10
C GLN A 88 10.58 3.39 -13.13
N MET A 89 9.34 3.70 -13.50
CA MET A 89 8.27 2.70 -13.60
C MET A 89 8.41 1.73 -14.78
N ARG A 90 9.26 2.05 -15.77
CA ARG A 90 9.50 1.21 -16.96
C ARG A 90 10.75 0.33 -16.85
N ALA A 91 11.65 0.65 -15.92
CA ALA A 91 12.90 -0.06 -15.68
C ALA A 91 12.64 -1.46 -15.10
#